data_AF-A0A7Y5A4A8-F1
#
_entry.id   AF-A0A7Y5A4A8-F1
#
_cell.length_a   1.000
_cell.length_b   1.000
_cell.length_c   1.000
_cell.angle_alpha   90.00
_cell.angle_beta   90.00
_cell.angle_gamma   90.00
#
_symmetry.space_group_name_H-M   'P 1'
#
loop_
_entity.id
_entity.type
_entity.pdbx_description
1 polymer ?
#
loop_
_entity_poly.entity_id
_entity_poly.type
_entity_poly.pdbx_seq_one_letter_code
_entity_poly.pdbx_strand_id
1 'polypeptide(L)'
;MSEIIEKIKKFRPPLSLLLRLSCVFTLVYYSVYMLLFLFSLMFKDFITEFSQLYIPDAALNPYEVMLMLLAGFLINAGVVTGLIFMLIKRNIGPFLYTFSATLILIYQFIMGNYLLTDKFVVEIFLLMLILVLRIWFSKARQKSNSFPIGQDAVS
;
A
#
# COMPACT_ATOMS: atom_id res chain seq x y z
N MET A 1 -17.34 36.36 -3.62
CA MET A 1 -16.49 35.33 -4.28
C MET A 1 -15.46 34.70 -3.33
N SER A 2 -14.98 35.40 -2.28
CA SER A 2 -14.06 34.84 -1.27
C SER A 2 -14.73 33.84 -0.29
N GLU A 3 -15.97 34.08 0.14
CA GLU A 3 -16.68 33.20 1.09
C GLU A 3 -16.98 31.79 0.54
N ILE A 4 -17.21 31.67 -0.76
CA ILE A 4 -17.48 30.38 -1.42
C ILE A 4 -16.20 29.54 -1.47
N ILE A 5 -15.06 30.17 -1.74
CA ILE A 5 -13.74 29.52 -1.74
C ILE A 5 -13.37 29.06 -0.32
N GLU A 6 -13.75 29.83 0.71
CA GLU A 6 -13.54 29.45 2.12
C GLU A 6 -14.41 28.26 2.54
N LYS A 7 -15.68 28.22 2.12
CA LYS A 7 -16.56 27.06 2.37
C LYS A 7 -16.09 25.80 1.63
N ILE A 8 -15.54 25.93 0.42
CA ILE A 8 -14.97 24.81 -0.35
C ILE A 8 -13.68 24.26 0.30
N LYS A 9 -12.84 25.10 0.91
CA LYS A 9 -11.66 24.64 1.67
C LYS A 9 -12.03 23.85 2.92
N LYS A 10 -13.21 24.08 3.50
CA LYS A 10 -13.70 23.44 4.74
C LYS A 10 -14.32 22.05 4.53
N PHE A 11 -14.62 21.67 3.29
CA PHE A 11 -15.24 20.39 2.93
C PHE A 11 -14.24 19.30 2.53
N ARG A 12 -13.04 19.29 3.14
CA ARG A 12 -12.24 18.06 3.17
C ARG A 12 -12.78 17.21 4.31
N PRO A 13 -13.51 16.10 4.05
CA PRO A 13 -13.87 15.20 5.13
C PRO A 13 -12.57 14.84 5.85
N PRO A 14 -12.50 14.99 7.19
CA PRO A 14 -11.35 14.53 7.92
C PRO A 14 -11.20 13.06 7.54
N LEU A 15 -10.06 12.72 6.95
CA LEU A 15 -9.64 11.32 6.81
C LEU A 15 -9.99 10.68 8.15
N SER A 16 -10.89 9.70 8.17
CA SER A 16 -11.36 9.11 9.43
C SER A 16 -10.12 8.74 10.25
N LEU A 17 -10.12 9.00 11.55
CA LEU A 17 -8.97 8.72 12.43
C LEU A 17 -8.42 7.31 12.16
N LEU A 18 -9.33 6.35 11.94
CA LEU A 18 -9.05 4.97 11.53
C LEU A 18 -8.25 4.84 10.23
N LEU A 19 -8.56 5.61 9.18
CA LEU A 19 -7.78 5.55 7.94
C LEU A 19 -6.38 6.15 8.13
N ARG A 20 -6.23 7.21 8.93
CA ARG A 20 -4.89 7.73 9.25
C ARG A 20 -4.07 6.71 10.03
N LEU A 21 -4.67 6.11 11.06
CA LEU A 21 -4.04 5.07 11.87
C LEU A 21 -3.67 3.86 11.02
N SER A 22 -4.57 3.39 10.16
CA SER A 22 -4.29 2.30 9.23
C SER A 22 -3.14 2.66 8.29
N CYS A 23 -3.17 3.84 7.67
CA CYS A 23 -2.12 4.27 6.75
C CYS A 23 -0.74 4.37 7.42
N VAL A 24 -0.70 4.87 8.66
CA VAL A 24 0.53 4.91 9.48
C VAL A 24 0.99 3.50 9.85
N PHE A 25 0.07 2.63 10.27
CA PHE A 25 0.38 1.24 10.59
C PHE A 25 0.96 0.50 9.38
N THR A 26 0.31 0.62 8.22
CA THR A 26 0.76 0.05 6.95
C THR A 26 2.14 0.58 6.56
N LEU A 27 2.36 1.89 6.72
CA LEU A 27 3.65 2.51 6.43
C LEU A 27 4.75 1.98 7.35
N VAL A 28 4.50 1.89 8.66
CA VAL A 28 5.47 1.34 9.62
C VAL A 28 5.75 -0.13 9.31
N TYR A 29 4.71 -0.94 9.11
CA TYR A 29 4.81 -2.37 8.79
C TYR A 29 5.73 -2.61 7.58
N TYR A 30 5.40 -2.01 6.42
CA TYR A 30 6.20 -2.22 5.21
C TYR A 30 7.58 -1.56 5.27
N SER A 31 7.75 -0.50 6.06
CA SER A 31 9.07 0.10 6.29
C SER A 31 9.97 -0.83 7.09
N VAL A 32 9.44 -1.50 8.12
CA VAL A 32 10.18 -2.51 8.89
C VAL A 32 10.58 -3.68 7.98
N TYR A 33 9.66 -4.19 7.16
CA TYR A 33 10.00 -5.24 6.18
C TYR A 33 11.07 -4.77 5.18
N MET A 34 10.95 -3.54 4.66
CA MET A 34 11.94 -2.97 3.75
C MET A 34 13.33 -2.90 4.40
N LEU A 35 13.42 -2.49 5.67
CA LEU A 35 14.67 -2.47 6.44
C LEU A 35 15.22 -3.88 6.67
N LEU A 36 14.36 -4.85 6.97
CA LEU A 36 14.78 -6.25 7.10
C LEU A 36 15.33 -6.80 5.79
N PHE A 37 14.67 -6.56 4.65
CA PHE A 37 15.21 -6.96 3.34
C PHE A 37 16.54 -6.27 3.03
N LEU A 38 16.65 -4.97 3.32
CA LEU A 38 17.90 -4.24 3.13
C LEU A 38 19.02 -4.81 4.00
N PHE A 39 18.74 -5.09 5.26
CA PHE A 39 19.69 -5.75 6.17
C PHE A 39 20.13 -7.10 5.60
N SER A 40 19.18 -7.96 5.22
CA SER A 40 19.48 -9.26 4.61
C SER A 40 20.32 -9.15 3.34
N LEU A 41 20.12 -8.11 2.52
CA LEU A 41 20.93 -7.87 1.32
C LEU A 41 22.36 -7.40 1.63
N MET A 42 22.59 -6.73 2.77
CA MET A 42 23.92 -6.25 3.16
C MET A 42 24.82 -7.37 3.71
N PHE A 43 24.24 -8.44 4.26
CA PHE A 43 24.99 -9.54 4.88
C PHE A 43 24.93 -10.80 4.02
N LYS A 44 25.94 -11.01 3.17
CA LYS A 44 26.04 -12.19 2.28
C LYS A 44 26.03 -13.52 3.06
N ASP A 45 26.64 -13.54 4.24
CA ASP A 45 26.67 -14.73 5.10
C ASP A 45 25.27 -15.08 5.60
N PHE A 46 24.45 -14.06 5.91
CA PHE A 46 23.04 -14.24 6.27
C PHE A 46 22.23 -14.84 5.12
N ILE A 47 22.45 -14.43 3.87
CA ILE A 47 21.77 -15.01 2.69
C ILE A 47 22.09 -16.51 2.57
N THR A 48 23.35 -16.87 2.80
CA THR A 48 23.86 -18.24 2.64
C THR A 48 23.36 -19.15 3.77
N GLU A 49 23.37 -18.66 5.01
CA GLU A 49 22.80 -19.37 6.16
C GLU A 49 21.27 -19.48 6.06
N PHE A 50 20.59 -18.42 5.64
CA PHE A 50 19.13 -18.40 5.50
C PHE A 50 18.65 -19.42 4.47
N SER A 51 19.35 -19.53 3.32
CA SER A 51 18.99 -20.52 2.29
C SER A 51 19.17 -21.95 2.79
N GLN A 52 20.23 -22.21 3.57
CA GLN A 52 20.53 -23.55 4.09
C GLN A 52 19.63 -23.96 5.26
N LEU A 53 19.26 -23.04 6.14
CA LEU A 53 18.46 -23.32 7.34
C LEU A 53 16.95 -23.32 7.10
N TYR A 54 16.45 -22.39 6.28
CA TYR A 54 14.99 -22.17 6.14
C TYR A 54 14.42 -22.66 4.82
N ILE A 55 15.26 -22.89 3.81
CA ILE A 55 14.83 -23.41 2.51
C ILE A 55 15.75 -24.55 2.02
N PRO A 56 16.09 -25.54 2.87
CA PRO A 56 17.01 -26.61 2.51
C PRO A 56 16.53 -27.40 1.28
N ASP A 57 15.22 -27.58 1.13
CA ASP A 57 14.62 -28.41 0.10
C ASP A 57 14.49 -27.72 -1.27
N ALA A 58 14.56 -26.38 -1.33
CA ALA A 58 14.41 -25.67 -2.61
C ALA A 58 15.72 -25.57 -3.41
N ALA A 59 16.86 -25.96 -2.82
CA ALA A 59 18.19 -25.93 -3.44
C ALA A 59 18.49 -24.62 -4.20
N LEU A 60 18.00 -23.49 -3.68
CA LEU A 60 18.11 -22.20 -4.35
C LEU A 60 19.57 -21.73 -4.36
N ASN A 61 20.03 -21.27 -5.52
CA ASN A 61 21.34 -20.66 -5.64
C ASN A 61 21.37 -19.37 -4.79
N PRO A 62 22.46 -19.05 -4.07
CA PRO A 62 22.59 -17.78 -3.35
C PRO A 62 22.23 -16.54 -4.18
N TYR A 63 22.50 -16.57 -5.49
CA TYR A 63 22.09 -15.51 -6.41
C TYR A 63 20.56 -15.38 -6.57
N GLU A 64 19.84 -16.50 -6.60
CA GLU A 64 18.37 -16.52 -6.68
C GLU A 64 17.75 -15.98 -5.40
N VAL A 65 18.31 -16.36 -4.24
CA VAL A 65 17.88 -15.82 -2.94
C VAL A 65 18.13 -14.31 -2.88
N MET A 66 19.30 -13.85 -3.34
CA MET A 66 19.60 -12.42 -3.43
C MET A 66 18.61 -11.68 -4.33
N LEU A 67 18.31 -12.22 -5.53
CA LEU A 67 17.31 -11.63 -6.42
C LEU A 67 15.91 -11.62 -5.80
N MET A 68 15.54 -12.66 -5.06
CA MET A 68 14.26 -12.74 -4.36
C MET A 68 14.16 -11.69 -3.25
N LEU A 69 15.22 -11.51 -2.45
CA LEU A 69 15.32 -10.47 -1.43
C LEU A 69 15.27 -9.08 -2.05
N LEU A 70 15.95 -8.87 -3.19
CA LEU A 70 15.93 -7.61 -3.93
C LEU A 70 14.53 -7.31 -4.49
N ALA A 71 13.85 -8.30 -5.07
CA ALA A 71 12.48 -8.15 -5.53
C ALA A 71 11.54 -7.81 -4.36
N GLY A 72 11.67 -8.51 -3.23
CA GLY A 72 10.95 -8.22 -1.99
C GLY A 72 11.18 -6.78 -1.52
N PHE A 73 12.43 -6.33 -1.47
CA PHE A 73 12.79 -4.96 -1.13
C PHE A 73 12.11 -3.94 -2.06
N LEU A 74 12.22 -4.10 -3.38
CA LEU A 74 11.69 -3.17 -4.36
C LEU A 74 10.15 -3.06 -4.29
N ILE A 75 9.47 -4.20 -4.11
CA ILE A 75 8.01 -4.21 -4.00
C ILE A 75 7.57 -3.49 -2.72
N ASN A 76 8.20 -3.76 -1.58
CA ASN A 76 7.91 -3.09 -0.31
C ASN A 76 8.23 -1.58 -0.37
N ALA A 77 9.35 -1.20 -0.98
CA ALA A 77 9.70 0.20 -1.23
C ALA A 77 8.64 0.89 -2.10
N GLY A 78 8.09 0.20 -3.10
CA GLY A 78 6.98 0.69 -3.92
C GLY A 78 5.71 0.96 -3.10
N VAL A 79 5.36 0.08 -2.15
CA VAL A 79 4.23 0.29 -1.23
C VAL A 79 4.46 1.51 -0.35
N VAL A 80 5.62 1.63 0.30
CA VAL A 80 5.99 2.77 1.15
C VAL A 80 5.95 4.07 0.36
N THR A 81 6.58 4.09 -0.82
CA THR A 81 6.60 5.26 -1.71
C THR A 81 5.19 5.63 -2.18
N GLY A 82 4.35 4.64 -2.51
CA GLY A 82 2.95 4.82 -2.87
C GLY A 82 2.14 5.46 -1.74
N LEU A 83 2.31 5.00 -0.50
CA LEU A 83 1.67 5.58 0.68
C LEU A 83 2.13 7.00 0.95
N ILE A 84 3.44 7.27 0.89
CA ILE A 84 3.98 8.63 1.03
C ILE A 84 3.36 9.56 -0.03
N PHE A 85 3.33 9.12 -1.30
CA PHE A 85 2.70 9.87 -2.39
C PHE A 85 1.20 10.08 -2.20
N MET A 86 0.48 9.12 -1.62
CA MET A 86 -0.92 9.31 -1.23
C MET A 86 -1.06 10.37 -0.13
N LEU A 87 -0.18 10.37 0.86
CA LEU A 87 -0.19 11.36 1.96
C LEU A 87 0.11 12.78 1.45
N ILE A 88 1.06 12.93 0.52
CA ILE A 88 1.36 14.22 -0.15
C ILE A 88 0.42 14.52 -1.33
N LYS A 89 -0.63 13.73 -1.53
CA LYS A 89 -1.71 13.92 -2.53
C LYS A 89 -1.24 13.95 -3.99
N ARG A 90 -0.18 13.20 -4.31
CA ARG A 90 0.26 12.97 -5.69
C ARG A 90 -0.63 11.91 -6.36
N ASN A 91 -1.09 12.17 -7.57
CA ASN A 91 -1.96 11.26 -8.33
C ASN A 91 -1.32 9.89 -8.62
N ILE A 92 0.01 9.81 -8.68
CA ILE A 92 0.75 8.57 -8.92
C ILE A 92 0.78 7.64 -7.69
N GLY A 93 0.57 8.17 -6.48
CA GLY A 93 0.66 7.41 -5.23
C GLY A 93 -0.30 6.22 -5.15
N PRO A 94 -1.62 6.40 -5.38
CA PRO A 94 -2.58 5.31 -5.37
C PRO A 94 -2.27 4.21 -6.38
N PHE A 95 -1.80 4.58 -7.57
CA PHE A 95 -1.42 3.62 -8.61
C PHE A 95 -0.23 2.78 -8.15
N LEU A 96 0.85 3.43 -7.69
CA LEU A 96 2.05 2.77 -7.22
C LEU A 96 1.75 1.84 -6.03
N TYR A 97 0.98 2.32 -5.05
CA TYR A 97 0.53 1.51 -3.92
C TYR A 97 -0.24 0.26 -4.36
N THR A 98 -1.25 0.44 -5.21
CA THR A 98 -2.13 -0.67 -5.64
C THR A 98 -1.34 -1.69 -6.45
N PHE A 99 -0.47 -1.22 -7.34
CA PHE A 99 0.38 -2.10 -8.16
C PHE A 99 1.34 -2.91 -7.30
N SER A 100 2.10 -2.26 -6.40
CA SER A 100 3.04 -2.95 -5.52
C SER A 100 2.34 -3.91 -4.57
N ALA A 101 1.22 -3.52 -3.97
CA ALA A 101 0.45 -4.41 -3.09
C ALA A 101 -0.13 -5.62 -3.84
N THR A 102 -0.50 -5.45 -5.12
CA THR A 102 -0.94 -6.58 -5.97
C THR A 102 0.22 -7.54 -6.24
N LEU A 103 1.43 -7.03 -6.50
CA LEU A 103 2.62 -7.88 -6.67
C LEU A 103 2.95 -8.66 -5.40
N ILE A 104 2.78 -8.08 -4.20
CA ILE A 104 2.94 -8.80 -2.93
C ILE A 104 1.98 -9.99 -2.87
N LEU A 105 0.69 -9.78 -3.17
CA LEU A 105 -0.30 -10.85 -3.16
C LEU A 105 0.04 -11.97 -4.14
N ILE A 106 0.44 -11.62 -5.37
CA ILE A 106 0.83 -12.62 -6.38
C ILE A 106 2.05 -13.40 -5.91
N TYR A 107 3.07 -12.70 -5.40
CA TYR A 107 4.29 -13.32 -4.90
C TYR A 107 4.00 -14.31 -3.76
N GLN A 108 3.16 -13.92 -2.81
CA GLN A 108 2.76 -14.80 -1.72
C GLN A 108 1.91 -15.97 -2.19
N PHE A 109 1.00 -15.75 -3.15
CA PHE A 109 0.20 -16.82 -3.74
C PHE A 109 1.07 -17.91 -4.35
N ILE A 110 2.14 -17.51 -5.05
CA ILE A 110 3.10 -18.44 -5.65
C ILE A 110 3.93 -19.16 -4.58
N MET A 111 4.41 -18.43 -3.55
CA MET A 111 5.29 -19.00 -2.52
C MET A 111 4.56 -19.78 -1.42
N GLY A 112 3.25 -19.55 -1.25
CA GLY A 112 2.50 -19.93 -0.06
C GLY A 112 1.98 -21.37 0.01
N ASN A 113 2.35 -22.25 -0.95
CA ASN A 113 1.96 -23.68 -1.04
C ASN A 113 0.86 -24.09 -0.04
N TYR A 114 -0.39 -23.76 -0.37
CA TYR A 114 -1.65 -24.24 0.23
C TYR A 114 -1.93 -23.99 1.73
N LEU A 115 -1.11 -23.26 2.50
CA LEU A 115 -1.46 -22.82 3.87
C LEU A 115 -1.90 -21.34 3.87
N LEU A 116 -3.13 -21.14 3.40
CA LEU A 116 -3.74 -19.86 3.04
C LEU A 116 -4.16 -18.95 4.21
N THR A 117 -4.11 -19.40 5.46
CA THR A 117 -4.98 -18.81 6.49
C THR A 117 -4.41 -17.60 7.23
N ASP A 118 -3.13 -17.58 7.61
CA ASP A 118 -2.66 -16.53 8.54
C ASP A 118 -1.92 -15.37 7.86
N LYS A 119 -1.12 -15.65 6.82
CA LYS A 119 -0.31 -14.62 6.14
C LYS A 119 -1.14 -13.73 5.22
N PHE A 120 -2.06 -14.32 4.44
CA PHE A 120 -2.88 -13.58 3.47
C PHE A 120 -3.95 -12.69 4.11
N VAL A 121 -4.46 -13.07 5.28
CA VAL A 121 -5.61 -12.37 5.89
C VAL A 121 -5.27 -10.93 6.23
N VAL A 122 -4.06 -10.67 6.74
CA VAL A 122 -3.64 -9.31 7.12
C VAL A 122 -3.51 -8.40 5.90
N GLU A 123 -2.94 -8.90 4.81
CA GLU A 123 -2.68 -8.10 3.61
C GLU A 123 -3.91 -7.95 2.71
N ILE A 124 -4.75 -8.99 2.60
CA ILE A 124 -6.07 -8.89 1.98
C ILE A 124 -6.94 -7.91 2.77
N PHE A 125 -6.92 -7.97 4.10
CA PHE A 125 -7.64 -7.02 4.94
C PHE A 125 -7.14 -5.59 4.71
N LEU A 126 -5.82 -5.36 4.69
CA LEU A 126 -5.24 -4.05 4.40
C LEU A 126 -5.58 -3.53 3.00
N LEU A 127 -5.52 -4.40 1.98
CA LEU A 127 -5.89 -4.06 0.60
C LEU A 127 -7.37 -3.74 0.47
N MET A 128 -8.26 -4.58 1.02
CA MET A 128 -9.70 -4.35 1.03
C MET A 128 -10.05 -3.07 1.79
N LEU A 129 -9.44 -2.84 2.95
CA LEU A 129 -9.64 -1.63 3.74
C LEU A 129 -9.29 -0.39 2.91
N ILE A 130 -8.13 -0.39 2.24
CA ILE A 130 -7.68 0.76 1.44
C ILE A 130 -8.51 0.92 0.14
N LEU A 131 -8.94 -0.17 -0.49
CA LEU A 131 -9.84 -0.14 -1.66
C LEU A 131 -11.24 0.38 -1.32
N VAL A 132 -11.85 -0.14 -0.25
CA VAL A 132 -13.16 0.33 0.25
C VAL A 132 -13.07 1.82 0.57
N LEU A 133 -12.00 2.24 1.24
CA LEU A 133 -11.79 3.64 1.58
C LEU A 133 -11.59 4.48 0.31
N ARG A 134 -10.83 4.02 -0.69
CA ARG A 134 -10.70 4.71 -2.00
C ARG A 134 -12.06 4.92 -2.68
N ILE A 135 -12.90 3.89 -2.74
CA ILE A 135 -14.24 3.97 -3.34
C ILE A 135 -15.12 4.96 -2.57
N TRP A 136 -15.05 4.91 -1.23
CA TRP A 136 -15.82 5.79 -0.36
C TRP A 136 -15.41 7.27 -0.54
N PHE A 137 -14.11 7.56 -0.62
CA PHE A 137 -13.60 8.91 -0.87
C PHE A 137 -13.84 9.38 -2.32
N SER A 138 -13.85 8.48 -3.30
CA SER A 138 -14.21 8.80 -4.69
C SER A 138 -15.68 9.21 -4.80
N LYS A 139 -16.60 8.44 -4.18
CA LYS A 139 -18.03 8.77 -4.14
C LYS A 139 -18.32 10.05 -3.35
N ALA A 140 -17.63 10.29 -2.23
CA ALA A 140 -17.74 11.54 -1.48
C ALA A 140 -17.34 12.77 -2.32
N ARG A 141 -16.33 12.61 -3.20
CA ARG A 141 -15.89 13.65 -4.13
C ARG A 141 -16.90 13.90 -5.26
N GLN A 142 -17.56 12.86 -5.78
CA GLN A 142 -18.62 13.00 -6.79
C GLN A 142 -19.89 13.65 -6.23
N LYS A 143 -20.32 13.27 -5.02
CA LYS A 143 -21.53 13.83 -4.37
C LYS A 143 -21.38 15.31 -3.99
N SER A 144 -20.15 15.78 -3.80
CA SER A 144 -19.82 17.20 -3.59
C SER A 144 -19.89 18.04 -4.88
N ASN A 145 -19.74 17.41 -6.06
CA ASN A 145 -19.78 18.11 -7.36
C ASN A 145 -21.18 18.09 -8.00
N SER A 146 -22.12 17.33 -7.43
CA SER A 146 -23.50 17.23 -7.92
C SER A 146 -24.49 18.13 -7.16
N PHE A 147 -24.01 19.16 -6.44
CA PHE A 147 -24.92 20.18 -5.93
C PHE A 147 -25.47 20.97 -7.13
N PRO A 148 -26.79 20.94 -7.41
CA PRO A 148 -27.35 21.70 -8.50
C PRO A 148 -27.13 23.18 -8.21
N ILE A 149 -26.37 23.84 -9.09
CA ILE A 149 -26.36 25.30 -9.15
C ILE A 149 -27.79 25.68 -9.52
N GLY A 150 -28.50 26.30 -8.58
CA GLY A 150 -29.90 26.68 -8.72
C GLY A 150 -30.14 27.38 -10.06
N GLN A 151 -30.90 26.72 -10.92
CA GLN A 151 -31.58 27.33 -12.07
C GLN A 151 -32.89 27.95 -11.58
N ASP A 152 -32.83 28.94 -10.71
CA ASP A 152 -34.02 29.69 -10.28
C ASP A 152 -33.68 31.18 -10.24
N ALA A 153 -33.52 31.81 -11.41
CA ALA A 153 -33.50 33.27 -11.54
C ALA A 153 -33.66 33.73 -13.01
N VAL A 154 -34.70 33.28 -13.71
CA VAL A 154 -35.22 34.03 -14.87
C VAL A 154 -36.74 33.87 -14.92
N SER A 155 -37.44 34.87 -14.37
CA SER A 155 -38.81 35.24 -14.72
C SER A 155 -38.93 36.76 -14.59
#